data_AF-D2W5W2-F1
#
_entry.id   AF-D2W5W2-F1
#
_cell.length_a   1.000
_cell.length_b   1.000
_cell.length_c   1.000
_cell.angle_alpha   90.00
_cell.angle_beta   90.00
_cell.angle_gamma   90.00
#
_symmetry.space_group_name_H-M   'P 1'
#
loop_
_entity.id
_entity.type
_entity.pdbx_description
1 polymer ?
#
loop_
_entity_poly.entity_id
_entity_poly.type
_entity_poly.pdbx_seq_one_letter_code
_entity_poly.pdbx_strand_id
1 'polypeptide(L)'
;SKTIQFASTSTISISLPSIISQYLQNTDTSLKNDSVQVVSSIAESKNSNSDAAVISSIVSLVLLKSSSSEKITVQNLEKPISLSFENVTLTVSSIETLNISCVYYEENSKEWKSDGMETEIKNLEIHNLADGNITLTLSILCNTNHLTSFSVIDQNYKKAATKPTPQPAQSNQPTKDAEILQDNTVLIGAIVGAVGGVCVIAVVISIIIIAVCLLRKRKKEETN
;
A
#
# COMPACT_ATOMS: atom_id res chain seq x y z
N SER A 1 -15.19 16.08 -7.53
CA SER A 1 -14.28 15.36 -6.60
C SER A 1 -14.99 14.09 -6.16
N LYS A 2 -14.26 13.11 -5.66
CA LYS A 2 -14.86 11.88 -5.13
C LYS A 2 -14.13 11.48 -3.86
N THR A 3 -14.87 11.30 -2.77
CA THR A 3 -14.34 10.80 -1.51
C THR A 3 -14.67 9.33 -1.39
N ILE A 4 -13.67 8.52 -1.09
CA ILE A 4 -13.78 7.10 -0.79
C ILE A 4 -13.67 6.94 0.73
N GLN A 5 -14.63 6.25 1.30
CA GLN A 5 -14.65 5.83 2.71
C GLN A 5 -14.73 4.31 2.75
N PHE A 6 -14.14 3.71 3.79
CA PHE A 6 -14.09 2.26 3.94
C PHE A 6 -15.16 1.81 4.92
N ALA A 7 -15.94 0.79 4.57
CA ALA A 7 -16.98 0.27 5.47
C ALA A 7 -16.39 -0.35 6.75
N SER A 8 -15.15 -0.85 6.70
CA SER A 8 -14.45 -1.42 7.85
C SER A 8 -13.88 -0.39 8.82
N THR A 9 -13.75 0.88 8.41
CA THR A 9 -13.28 1.95 9.29
C THR A 9 -13.71 3.33 8.79
N SER A 10 -14.27 4.13 9.70
CA SER A 10 -14.62 5.53 9.43
C SER A 10 -13.43 6.48 9.55
N THR A 11 -12.28 6.02 10.08
CA THR A 11 -11.15 6.90 10.39
C THR A 11 -10.22 7.10 9.18
N ILE A 12 -10.45 6.40 8.08
CA ILE A 12 -9.60 6.53 6.89
C ILE A 12 -10.44 6.93 5.68
N SER A 13 -9.98 7.94 4.96
CA SER A 13 -10.63 8.40 3.73
C SER A 13 -9.63 8.81 2.66
N ILE A 14 -10.04 8.67 1.40
CA ILE A 14 -9.26 9.10 0.23
C ILE A 14 -10.11 10.08 -0.57
N SER A 15 -9.58 11.26 -0.85
CA SER A 15 -10.25 12.29 -1.64
C SER A 15 -9.52 12.49 -2.97
N LEU A 16 -10.21 12.15 -4.06
CA LEU A 16 -9.75 12.44 -5.41
C LEU A 16 -10.04 13.91 -5.77
N PRO A 17 -9.08 14.61 -6.41
CA PRO A 17 -9.25 16.01 -6.77
C PRO A 17 -10.41 16.18 -7.75
N SER A 18 -11.06 17.35 -7.74
CA SER A 18 -12.19 17.64 -8.63
C SER A 18 -11.83 17.58 -10.12
N ILE A 19 -10.56 17.78 -10.45
CA ILE A 19 -10.03 17.75 -11.82
C ILE A 19 -9.69 16.34 -12.32
N ILE A 20 -9.87 15.29 -11.50
CA ILE A 20 -9.44 13.92 -11.88
C ILE A 20 -10.06 13.45 -13.18
N SER A 21 -11.36 13.72 -13.42
CA SER A 21 -12.03 13.31 -14.65
C SER A 21 -11.45 14.00 -15.88
N GLN A 22 -11.11 15.30 -15.77
CA GLN A 22 -10.50 16.06 -16.86
C GLN A 22 -9.08 15.56 -17.15
N TYR A 23 -8.29 15.28 -16.11
CA TYR A 23 -6.98 14.65 -16.26
C TYR A 23 -7.09 13.33 -17.03
N LEU A 24 -7.97 12.43 -16.61
CA LEU A 24 -8.14 11.12 -17.24
C LEU A 24 -8.51 11.23 -18.73
N GLN A 25 -9.44 12.12 -19.08
CA GLN A 25 -9.85 12.34 -20.48
C GLN A 25 -8.78 12.99 -21.35
N ASN A 26 -7.85 13.74 -20.75
CA ASN A 26 -6.73 14.34 -21.45
C ASN A 26 -5.58 13.35 -21.64
N THR A 27 -5.36 12.46 -20.67
CA THR A 27 -4.31 11.44 -20.73
C THR A 27 -4.68 10.27 -21.64
N ASP A 28 -5.94 9.83 -21.61
CA ASP A 28 -6.45 8.75 -22.47
C ASP A 28 -7.80 9.15 -23.07
N THR A 29 -7.79 9.44 -24.37
CA THR A 29 -8.99 9.89 -25.10
C THR A 29 -10.06 8.80 -25.21
N SER A 30 -9.72 7.52 -25.01
CA SER A 30 -10.70 6.43 -24.97
C SER A 30 -11.65 6.56 -23.77
N LEU A 31 -11.24 7.28 -22.71
CA LEU A 31 -12.05 7.51 -21.51
C LEU A 31 -13.12 8.59 -21.66
N LYS A 32 -13.18 9.31 -22.80
CA LYS A 32 -14.25 10.29 -23.02
C LYS A 32 -15.64 9.67 -23.08
N ASN A 33 -15.72 8.42 -23.56
CA ASN A 33 -16.97 7.68 -23.74
C ASN A 33 -17.04 6.41 -22.86
N ASP A 34 -16.08 6.22 -21.95
CA ASP A 34 -16.06 5.09 -21.03
C ASP A 34 -16.28 5.59 -19.59
N SER A 35 -16.77 4.72 -18.72
CA SER A 35 -16.87 4.97 -17.29
C SER A 35 -15.62 4.44 -16.57
N VAL A 36 -15.23 5.11 -15.49
CA VAL A 36 -14.08 4.72 -14.67
C VAL A 36 -14.58 4.09 -13.38
N GLN A 37 -14.14 2.85 -13.12
CA GLN A 37 -14.39 2.17 -11.86
C GLN A 37 -13.28 2.53 -10.87
N VAL A 38 -13.69 2.67 -9.62
CA VAL A 38 -12.79 2.92 -8.50
C VAL A 38 -12.80 1.67 -7.63
N VAL A 39 -11.66 1.00 -7.54
CA VAL A 39 -11.47 -0.16 -6.66
C VAL A 39 -10.54 0.27 -5.54
N SER A 40 -11.00 0.11 -4.31
CA SER A 40 -10.26 0.47 -3.11
C SER A 40 -10.22 -0.70 -2.14
N SER A 41 -9.07 -0.91 -1.52
CA SER A 41 -8.92 -1.89 -0.44
C SER A 41 -8.23 -1.26 0.75
N ILE A 42 -8.55 -1.81 1.92
CA ILE A 42 -7.87 -1.48 3.16
C ILE A 42 -7.45 -2.78 3.83
N ALA A 43 -6.20 -2.82 4.29
CA ALA A 43 -5.66 -3.92 5.05
C ALA A 43 -5.12 -3.37 6.37
N GLU A 44 -5.48 -4.02 7.48
CA GLU A 44 -4.89 -3.70 8.77
C GLU A 44 -3.42 -4.10 8.76
N SER A 45 -2.55 -3.19 9.23
CA SER A 45 -1.18 -3.58 9.58
C SER A 45 -1.26 -4.48 10.80
N LYS A 46 -0.88 -5.76 10.67
CA LYS A 46 -0.79 -6.66 11.83
C LYS A 46 0.36 -6.17 12.72
N ASN A 47 0.03 -5.33 13.70
CA ASN A 47 0.91 -4.92 14.79
C ASN A 47 1.19 -6.10 15.74
N SER A 48 1.80 -7.19 15.25
CA SER A 48 2.20 -8.30 16.12
C SER A 48 3.59 -8.12 16.73
N ASN A 49 4.42 -7.20 16.24
CA ASN A 49 5.73 -6.88 16.82
C ASN A 49 5.95 -5.36 16.84
N SER A 50 6.44 -4.85 17.97
CA SER A 50 6.81 -3.44 18.22
C SER A 50 7.89 -2.86 17.29
N ASP A 51 8.36 -3.64 16.33
CA ASP A 51 9.41 -3.29 15.37
C ASP A 51 8.86 -2.99 13.96
N ALA A 52 7.54 -2.99 13.78
CA ALA A 52 6.92 -2.67 12.50
C ALA A 52 6.94 -1.15 12.26
N ALA A 53 7.61 -0.75 11.17
CA ALA A 53 7.67 0.65 10.72
C ALA A 53 6.28 1.25 10.46
N VAL A 54 5.31 0.41 10.08
CA VAL A 54 3.98 0.82 9.60
C VAL A 54 3.03 0.96 10.78
N ILE A 55 2.62 2.19 11.05
CA ILE A 55 1.77 2.56 12.21
C ILE A 55 0.30 2.78 11.85
N SER A 56 -0.08 2.67 10.58
CA SER A 56 -1.47 2.77 10.12
C SER A 56 -1.88 1.56 9.28
N SER A 57 -3.18 1.46 8.98
CA SER A 57 -3.64 0.56 7.92
C SER A 57 -2.99 0.90 6.57
N ILE A 58 -2.90 -0.09 5.69
CA ILE A 58 -2.48 0.06 4.30
C ILE A 58 -3.74 0.27 3.46
N VAL A 59 -3.78 1.35 2.70
CA VAL A 59 -4.87 1.65 1.77
C VAL A 59 -4.38 1.61 0.34
N SER A 60 -5.10 0.93 -0.53
CA SER A 60 -4.80 0.86 -1.95
C SER A 60 -5.96 1.38 -2.76
N LEU A 61 -5.66 2.11 -3.82
CA LEU A 61 -6.66 2.68 -4.72
C LEU A 61 -6.22 2.48 -6.17
N VAL A 62 -7.10 1.85 -6.95
CA VAL A 62 -6.87 1.59 -8.38
C VAL A 62 -8.06 2.12 -9.18
N LEU A 63 -7.77 2.76 -10.31
CA LEU A 63 -8.77 3.15 -11.30
C LEU A 63 -8.74 2.15 -12.46
N LEU A 64 -9.90 1.67 -12.86
CA LEU A 64 -10.05 0.71 -13.96
C LEU A 64 -10.99 1.27 -15.03
N LYS A 65 -10.70 0.95 -16.30
CA LYS A 65 -11.67 1.15 -17.40
C LYS A 65 -12.85 0.21 -17.21
N SER A 66 -14.08 0.70 -17.30
CA SER A 66 -15.25 -0.18 -17.12
C SER A 66 -15.41 -1.17 -18.25
N SER A 67 -15.02 -0.79 -19.47
CA SER A 67 -15.14 -1.64 -20.66
C SER A 67 -14.19 -2.85 -20.65
N SER A 68 -12.95 -2.68 -20.15
CA SER A 68 -11.88 -3.68 -20.28
C SER A 68 -11.30 -4.16 -18.94
N SER A 69 -11.67 -3.52 -17.82
CA SER A 69 -11.01 -3.72 -16.51
C SER A 69 -9.50 -3.45 -16.52
N GLU A 70 -9.01 -2.72 -17.52
CA GLU A 70 -7.60 -2.32 -17.62
C GLU A 70 -7.26 -1.26 -16.56
N LYS A 71 -6.10 -1.42 -15.90
CA LYS A 71 -5.58 -0.46 -14.91
C LYS A 71 -5.20 0.85 -15.58
N ILE A 72 -5.78 1.94 -15.09
CA ILE A 72 -5.42 3.29 -15.49
C ILE A 72 -4.31 3.78 -14.58
N THR A 73 -3.16 4.11 -15.16
CA THR A 73 -2.03 4.67 -14.42
C THR A 73 -2.25 6.17 -14.23
N VAL A 74 -2.17 6.63 -12.98
CA VAL A 74 -2.30 8.05 -12.61
C VAL A 74 -1.00 8.52 -11.99
N GLN A 75 -0.36 9.50 -12.62
CA GLN A 75 0.89 10.11 -12.19
C GLN A 75 0.92 11.60 -12.54
N ASN A 76 1.70 12.39 -11.81
CA ASN A 76 1.92 13.82 -12.06
C ASN A 76 0.61 14.63 -12.09
N LEU A 77 -0.33 14.33 -11.20
CA LEU A 77 -1.52 15.17 -11.03
C LEU A 77 -1.13 16.58 -10.61
N GLU A 78 -1.75 17.59 -11.22
CA GLU A 78 -1.56 19.00 -10.85
C GLU A 78 -2.15 19.31 -9.46
N LYS A 79 -3.28 18.69 -9.12
CA LYS A 79 -3.88 18.75 -7.79
C LYS A 79 -3.74 17.40 -7.11
N PRO A 80 -3.27 17.37 -5.85
CA PRO A 80 -3.00 16.11 -5.19
C PRO A 80 -4.28 15.35 -4.84
N ILE A 81 -4.12 14.04 -4.74
CA ILE A 81 -5.00 13.14 -4.01
C ILE A 81 -4.67 13.29 -2.54
N SER A 82 -5.71 13.39 -1.70
CA SER A 82 -5.54 13.56 -0.26
C SER A 82 -6.02 12.32 0.47
N LEU A 83 -5.22 11.79 1.39
CA LEU A 83 -5.55 10.66 2.24
C LEU A 83 -5.56 11.11 3.70
N SER A 84 -6.65 10.88 4.40
CA SER A 84 -6.77 11.20 5.83
C SER A 84 -6.74 9.91 6.65
N PHE A 85 -5.89 9.87 7.66
CA PHE A 85 -5.83 8.84 8.69
C PHE A 85 -6.14 9.50 10.04
N GLU A 86 -7.31 9.27 10.58
CA GLU A 86 -7.77 9.84 11.85
C GLU A 86 -7.55 8.87 13.01
N ASN A 87 -7.44 9.42 14.22
CA ASN A 87 -7.30 8.67 15.47
C ASN A 87 -6.13 7.68 15.47
N VAL A 88 -5.03 8.02 14.79
CA VAL A 88 -3.79 7.23 14.83
C VAL A 88 -3.20 7.36 16.23
N THR A 89 -3.11 6.24 16.93
CA THR A 89 -2.62 6.21 18.32
C THR A 89 -1.23 5.58 18.36
N LEU A 90 -0.29 6.24 19.03
CA LEU A 90 1.06 5.74 19.23
C LEU A 90 1.59 6.12 20.61
N THR A 91 2.53 5.33 21.14
CA THR A 91 3.19 5.60 22.42
C THR A 91 4.66 5.91 22.18
N VAL A 92 5.12 7.07 22.65
CA VAL A 92 6.49 7.56 22.49
C VAL A 92 7.05 8.03 23.83
N SER A 93 8.38 8.03 23.97
CA SER A 93 9.03 8.51 25.20
C SER A 93 9.02 10.05 25.31
N SER A 94 8.91 10.76 24.19
CA SER A 94 8.75 12.21 24.15
C SER A 94 8.18 12.63 22.79
N ILE A 95 7.43 13.73 22.76
CA ILE A 95 6.91 14.31 21.51
C ILE A 95 8.03 14.69 20.52
N GLU A 96 9.20 15.07 21.00
CA GLU A 96 10.36 15.42 20.17
C GLU A 96 10.91 14.22 19.39
N THR A 97 10.58 13.01 19.83
CA THR A 97 10.99 11.78 19.14
C THR A 97 10.07 11.42 18.00
N LEU A 98 8.95 12.12 17.80
CA LEU A 98 8.00 11.84 16.74
C LEU A 98 8.64 12.03 15.35
N ASN A 99 8.68 10.96 14.55
CA ASN A 99 9.19 11.04 13.18
C ASN A 99 8.28 10.25 12.23
N ILE A 100 7.14 10.85 11.92
CA ILE A 100 6.10 10.20 11.12
C ILE A 100 6.16 10.70 9.67
N SER A 101 5.96 9.78 8.73
CA SER A 101 5.87 10.11 7.32
C SER A 101 4.87 9.22 6.59
N CYS A 102 4.11 9.84 5.68
CA CYS A 102 3.32 9.14 4.69
C CYS A 102 4.22 8.51 3.63
N VAL A 103 3.92 7.27 3.26
CA VAL A 103 4.67 6.50 2.28
C VAL A 103 3.75 5.83 1.28
N TYR A 104 4.31 5.55 0.11
CA TYR A 104 3.69 4.75 -0.92
C TYR A 104 4.52 3.50 -1.21
N TYR A 105 3.86 2.43 -1.65
CA TYR A 105 4.53 1.18 -2.03
C TYR A 105 4.93 1.25 -3.51
N GLU A 106 6.23 1.19 -3.79
CA GLU A 106 6.74 1.09 -5.15
C GLU A 106 6.87 -0.38 -5.55
N GLU A 107 6.00 -0.83 -6.46
CA GLU A 107 5.92 -2.24 -6.88
C GLU A 107 7.23 -2.78 -7.50
N ASN A 108 8.01 -1.92 -8.18
CA ASN A 108 9.24 -2.31 -8.86
C ASN A 108 10.38 -2.65 -7.89
N SER A 109 10.61 -1.79 -6.90
CA SER A 109 11.64 -1.97 -5.87
C SER A 109 11.15 -2.82 -4.70
N LYS A 110 9.82 -2.97 -4.56
CA LYS A 110 9.15 -3.60 -3.42
C LYS A 110 9.39 -2.85 -2.11
N GLU A 111 9.59 -1.54 -2.17
CA GLU A 111 9.93 -0.71 -1.03
C GLU A 111 8.86 0.35 -0.75
N TRP A 112 8.77 0.74 0.53
CA TRP A 112 8.01 1.91 0.94
C TRP A 112 8.86 3.17 0.77
N LYS A 113 8.36 4.12 -0.02
CA LYS A 113 9.04 5.37 -0.29
C LYS A 113 8.18 6.57 0.08
N SER A 114 8.83 7.68 0.38
CA SER A 114 8.18 8.94 0.77
C SER A 114 8.32 10.05 -0.28
N ASP A 115 8.98 9.79 -1.40
CA ASP A 115 9.14 10.80 -2.46
C ASP A 115 7.79 11.16 -3.10
N GLY A 116 7.55 12.44 -3.34
CA GLY A 116 6.27 12.92 -3.86
C GLY A 116 5.07 12.75 -2.90
N MET A 117 5.32 12.39 -1.64
CA MET A 117 4.34 12.38 -0.56
C MET A 117 4.55 13.59 0.36
N GLU A 118 3.49 14.34 0.64
CA GLU A 118 3.48 15.34 1.71
C GLU A 118 2.77 14.76 2.92
N THR A 119 3.29 15.04 4.13
CA THR A 119 2.73 14.59 5.40
C THR A 119 2.39 15.81 6.25
N GLU A 120 1.15 15.91 6.72
CA GLU A 120 0.71 16.95 7.64
C GLU A 120 0.04 16.31 8.87
N ILE A 121 0.49 16.69 10.06
CA ILE A 121 -0.06 16.20 11.34
C ILE A 121 -1.11 17.21 11.85
N LYS A 122 -2.28 16.71 12.23
CA LYS A 122 -3.42 17.49 12.74
C LYS A 122 -3.95 16.85 14.03
N ASN A 123 -4.75 17.62 14.77
CA ASN A 123 -5.53 17.15 15.93
C ASN A 123 -4.69 16.33 16.92
N LEU A 124 -3.53 16.84 17.31
CA LEU A 124 -2.63 16.16 18.24
C LEU A 124 -3.16 16.26 19.66
N GLU A 125 -3.50 15.12 20.25
CA GLU A 125 -3.89 14.95 21.64
C GLU A 125 -2.80 14.18 22.40
N ILE A 126 -2.49 14.63 23.61
CA ILE A 126 -1.35 14.15 24.40
C ILE A 126 -1.87 13.60 25.74
N HIS A 127 -1.59 12.33 25.99
CA HIS A 127 -1.91 11.65 27.24
C HIS A 127 -0.63 11.14 27.90
N ASN A 128 -0.26 11.75 29.04
CA ASN A 128 0.90 11.32 29.80
C ASN A 128 0.61 10.01 30.55
N LEU A 129 1.52 9.05 30.43
CA LEU A 129 1.46 7.79 31.14
C LEU A 129 2.31 7.85 32.42
N ALA A 130 1.97 7.01 33.40
CA ALA A 130 2.63 6.99 34.71
C ALA A 130 4.10 6.52 34.66
N ASP A 131 4.50 5.83 33.58
CA ASP A 131 5.86 5.35 33.33
C ASP A 131 6.78 6.41 32.68
N GLY A 132 6.27 7.63 32.48
CA GLY A 132 6.99 8.72 31.81
C GLY A 132 6.90 8.69 30.28
N ASN A 133 6.24 7.69 29.69
CA ASN A 133 5.90 7.70 28.27
C ASN A 133 4.66 8.56 28.02
N ILE A 134 4.41 8.83 26.75
CA ILE A 134 3.30 9.65 26.29
C ILE A 134 2.55 8.87 25.20
N THR A 135 1.23 8.73 25.36
CA THR A 135 0.35 8.29 24.29
C THR A 135 -0.13 9.51 23.52
N LEU A 136 0.07 9.48 22.20
CA LEU A 136 -0.36 10.50 21.26
C LEU A 136 -1.51 9.94 20.43
N THR A 137 -2.59 10.70 20.31
CA THR A 137 -3.65 10.45 19.33
C THR A 137 -3.61 11.60 18.33
N LEU A 138 -3.50 11.29 17.04
CA LEU A 138 -3.36 12.32 16.00
C LEU A 138 -4.09 11.95 14.71
N SER A 139 -4.35 12.97 13.90
CA SER A 139 -4.78 12.84 12.52
C SER A 139 -3.62 13.10 11.57
N ILE A 140 -3.50 12.34 10.50
CA ILE A 140 -2.44 12.48 9.50
C ILE A 140 -3.10 12.68 8.14
N LEU A 141 -2.73 13.79 7.49
CA LEU A 141 -3.12 14.06 6.12
C LEU A 141 -1.91 13.80 5.21
N CYS A 142 -2.10 12.94 4.23
CA CYS A 142 -1.11 12.63 3.20
C CYS A 142 -1.57 13.21 1.86
N ASN A 143 -0.71 13.95 1.16
CA ASN A 143 -1.00 14.40 -0.20
C ASN A 143 -0.04 13.77 -1.21
N THR A 144 -0.56 13.34 -2.36
CA THR A 144 0.23 12.69 -3.41
C THR A 144 -0.32 12.98 -4.80
N ASN A 145 0.55 12.91 -5.81
CA ASN A 145 0.20 13.15 -7.21
C ASN A 145 0.09 11.86 -8.04
N HIS A 146 0.10 10.68 -7.40
CA HIS A 146 0.02 9.38 -8.06
C HIS A 146 -0.91 8.41 -7.30
N LEU A 147 -1.30 7.29 -7.93
CA LEU A 147 -2.13 6.23 -7.32
C LEU A 147 -1.38 4.90 -7.19
N THR A 148 -1.27 4.40 -5.97
CA THR A 148 -0.65 3.11 -5.63
C THR A 148 -1.28 2.54 -4.34
N SER A 149 -0.46 2.11 -3.39
CA SER A 149 -0.84 1.75 -2.03
C SER A 149 -0.10 2.66 -1.06
N PHE A 150 -0.77 3.10 -0.01
CA PHE A 150 -0.30 4.13 0.90
C PHE A 150 -0.42 3.67 2.33
N SER A 151 0.48 4.16 3.17
CA SER A 151 0.43 3.95 4.61
C SER A 151 1.22 5.04 5.31
N VAL A 152 1.22 5.00 6.64
CA VAL A 152 2.00 5.88 7.50
C VAL A 152 3.03 5.05 8.23
N ILE A 153 4.27 5.54 8.26
CA ILE A 153 5.36 4.93 9.02
C ILE A 153 5.92 5.86 10.10
N ASP A 154 6.36 5.28 11.22
CA ASP A 154 7.32 5.93 12.13
C ASP A 154 8.72 5.63 11.63
N GLN A 155 9.42 6.63 11.08
CA GLN A 155 10.75 6.51 10.52
C GLN A 155 11.84 6.16 11.55
N ASN A 156 11.56 6.24 12.86
CA ASN A 156 12.53 5.86 13.87
C ASN A 156 12.81 4.36 13.92
N TYR A 157 12.00 3.50 13.29
CA TYR A 157 12.27 2.06 13.17
C TYR A 157 13.67 1.78 12.62
N LYS A 158 14.17 2.63 11.70
CA LYS A 158 15.52 2.49 11.12
C LYS A 158 16.64 2.66 12.14
N LYS A 159 16.38 3.32 13.27
CA LYS A 159 17.38 3.59 14.34
C LYS A 159 17.43 2.46 15.36
N ALA A 160 16.33 1.71 15.57
CA ALA A 160 16.29 0.59 16.51
C ALA A 160 17.15 -0.60 16.06
N ALA A 161 17.28 -0.80 14.73
CA ALA A 161 18.14 -1.82 14.14
C ALA A 161 19.65 -1.53 14.30
N THR A 162 20.03 -0.32 14.72
CA THR A 162 21.44 0.12 14.83
C THR A 162 21.89 0.30 16.28
N LYS A 163 21.29 -0.40 17.25
CA LYS A 163 21.91 -0.48 18.58
C LYS A 163 23.18 -1.34 18.45
N PRO A 164 24.38 -0.81 18.76
CA PRO A 164 25.58 -1.61 18.78
C PRO A 164 25.43 -2.65 19.90
N THR A 165 25.26 -3.91 19.50
CA THR A 165 25.47 -5.03 20.41
C THR A 165 26.89 -4.90 20.96
N PRO A 166 27.13 -4.93 22.28
CA PRO A 166 28.48 -4.93 22.80
C PRO A 166 29.19 -6.17 22.25
N GLN A 167 30.15 -5.95 21.36
CA GLN A 167 31.01 -6.97 20.77
C GLN A 167 31.73 -7.76 21.87
N PRO A 168 31.71 -9.10 21.84
CA PRO A 168 32.91 -9.88 22.04
C PRO A 168 33.67 -9.94 20.70
N ALA A 169 34.99 -9.90 20.78
CA ALA A 169 35.91 -9.75 19.66
C ALA A 169 35.79 -10.82 18.55
N GLN A 170 36.01 -10.35 17.31
CA GLN A 170 36.56 -11.05 16.14
C GLN A 170 36.02 -12.45 15.76
N SER A 171 35.28 -12.50 14.65
CA SER A 171 35.53 -13.49 13.58
C SER A 171 34.93 -12.99 12.26
N ASN A 172 35.72 -12.99 11.20
CA ASN A 172 35.31 -12.61 9.85
C ASN A 172 34.34 -13.66 9.29
N GLN A 173 33.05 -13.34 9.21
CA GLN A 173 32.09 -14.09 8.41
C GLN A 173 30.97 -13.15 7.93
N PRO A 174 30.57 -13.16 6.65
CA PRO A 174 29.61 -12.20 6.11
C PRO A 174 28.19 -12.57 6.58
N THR A 175 27.67 -11.83 7.56
CA THR A 175 26.36 -12.08 8.18
C THR A 175 25.27 -11.20 7.58
N LYS A 176 24.35 -11.85 6.85
CA LYS A 176 22.89 -11.85 7.05
C LYS A 176 22.11 -10.51 7.22
N ASP A 177 22.58 -9.38 6.68
CA ASP A 177 21.78 -8.15 6.69
C ASP A 177 20.63 -8.12 5.67
N ALA A 178 20.54 -9.11 4.78
CA ALA A 178 19.49 -9.20 3.76
C ALA A 178 18.24 -9.99 4.20
N GLU A 179 18.30 -10.75 5.30
CA GLU A 179 17.26 -11.76 5.64
C GLU A 179 16.07 -11.14 6.40
N ILE A 180 16.29 -10.11 7.24
CA ILE A 180 15.23 -9.52 8.09
C ILE A 180 14.31 -8.58 7.30
N LEU A 181 14.85 -7.82 6.34
CA LEU A 181 14.02 -7.07 5.38
C LEU A 181 13.30 -8.01 4.42
N GLN A 182 13.88 -9.19 4.13
CA GLN A 182 13.21 -10.22 3.36
C GLN A 182 11.99 -10.76 4.09
N ASP A 183 12.05 -11.10 5.38
CA ASP A 183 10.91 -11.75 6.06
C ASP A 183 9.63 -10.90 6.07
N ASN A 184 9.72 -9.59 6.30
CA ASN A 184 8.53 -8.72 6.24
C ASN A 184 8.10 -8.39 4.79
N THR A 185 9.05 -8.28 3.86
CA THR A 185 8.76 -8.10 2.43
C THR A 185 8.18 -9.37 1.79
N VAL A 186 8.56 -10.54 2.30
CA VAL A 186 8.06 -11.86 1.92
C VAL A 186 6.69 -12.10 2.54
N LEU A 187 6.44 -11.68 3.78
CA LEU A 187 5.12 -11.81 4.40
C LEU A 187 4.09 -10.87 3.75
N ILE A 188 4.46 -9.63 3.45
CA ILE A 188 3.56 -8.67 2.76
C ILE A 188 3.45 -9.00 1.27
N GLY A 189 4.55 -9.39 0.62
CA GLY A 189 4.57 -9.87 -0.76
C GLY A 189 3.77 -11.16 -0.97
N ALA A 190 3.69 -12.04 0.03
CA ALA A 190 2.84 -13.24 0.01
C ALA A 190 1.34 -12.90 0.05
N ILE A 191 0.95 -11.83 0.76
CA ILE A 191 -0.46 -11.42 0.86
C ILE A 191 -0.93 -10.80 -0.47
N VAL A 192 -0.11 -9.96 -1.11
CA VAL A 192 -0.43 -9.36 -2.42
C VAL A 192 -0.28 -10.39 -3.57
N GLY A 193 0.70 -11.29 -3.45
CA GLY A 193 0.93 -12.39 -4.37
C GLY A 193 -0.19 -13.44 -4.35
N ALA A 194 -0.91 -13.62 -3.24
CA ALA A 194 -2.04 -14.53 -3.17
C ALA A 194 -3.21 -14.08 -4.07
N VAL A 195 -3.47 -12.78 -4.18
CA VAL A 195 -4.56 -12.26 -5.04
C VAL A 195 -4.17 -12.29 -6.52
N GLY A 196 -2.91 -11.95 -6.85
CA GLY A 196 -2.40 -12.05 -8.22
C GLY A 196 -2.21 -13.50 -8.71
N GLY A 197 -1.75 -14.39 -7.82
CA GLY A 197 -1.47 -15.80 -8.14
C GLY A 197 -2.71 -16.62 -8.43
N VAL A 198 -3.83 -16.38 -7.73
CA VAL A 198 -5.11 -17.05 -8.00
C VAL A 198 -5.62 -16.71 -9.41
N CYS A 199 -5.46 -15.46 -9.85
CA CYS A 199 -5.84 -15.06 -11.21
C CYS A 199 -5.00 -15.76 -12.29
N VAL A 200 -3.68 -15.89 -12.09
CA VAL A 200 -2.80 -16.54 -13.07
C VAL A 200 -3.07 -18.05 -13.16
N ILE A 201 -3.27 -18.72 -12.03
CA ILE A 201 -3.59 -20.16 -12.02
C ILE A 201 -4.95 -20.43 -12.69
N ALA A 202 -5.96 -19.58 -12.45
CA ALA A 202 -7.28 -19.72 -13.09
C ALA A 202 -7.20 -19.55 -14.63
N VAL A 203 -6.37 -18.64 -15.12
CA VAL A 203 -6.14 -18.44 -16.57
C VAL A 203 -5.44 -19.65 -17.19
N VAL A 204 -4.41 -20.20 -16.55
CA VAL A 204 -3.68 -21.38 -17.05
C VAL A 204 -4.59 -22.61 -17.11
N ILE A 205 -5.40 -22.85 -16.07
CA ILE A 205 -6.38 -23.96 -16.06
C ILE A 205 -7.41 -23.78 -17.18
N SER A 206 -7.90 -22.56 -17.39
CA SER A 206 -8.86 -22.26 -18.46
C SER A 206 -8.28 -22.55 -19.85
N ILE A 207 -7.01 -22.16 -20.11
CA ILE A 207 -6.32 -22.45 -21.37
C ILE A 207 -6.16 -23.96 -21.58
N ILE A 208 -5.78 -24.71 -20.53
CA ILE A 208 -5.65 -26.17 -20.60
C ILE A 208 -6.99 -26.82 -20.94
N ILE A 209 -8.09 -26.39 -20.29
CA ILE A 209 -9.44 -26.91 -20.56
C ILE A 209 -9.84 -26.62 -22.01
N ILE A 210 -9.62 -25.40 -22.50
CA ILE A 210 -9.92 -25.02 -23.90
C ILE A 210 -9.11 -25.90 -24.87
N ALA A 211 -7.82 -26.07 -24.63
CA ALA A 211 -6.95 -26.89 -25.48
C ALA A 211 -7.41 -28.36 -25.51
N VAL A 212 -7.75 -28.95 -24.36
CA VAL A 212 -8.28 -30.32 -24.27
C VAL A 212 -9.62 -30.44 -24.99
N CYS A 213 -10.52 -29.46 -24.84
CA CYS A 213 -11.81 -29.44 -25.52
C CYS A 213 -11.65 -29.35 -27.05
N LEU A 214 -10.73 -28.53 -27.55
CA LEU A 214 -10.44 -28.40 -28.97
C LEU A 214 -9.81 -29.68 -29.55
N LEU A 215 -8.87 -30.30 -28.84
CA LEU A 215 -8.28 -31.58 -29.26
C LEU A 215 -9.30 -32.73 -29.25
N ARG A 216 -10.22 -32.76 -28.30
CA ARG A 216 -11.32 -33.75 -28.27
C ARG A 216 -12.35 -33.52 -29.37
N LYS A 217 -12.64 -32.27 -29.73
CA LYS A 217 -13.50 -31.96 -30.90
C LYS A 217 -12.86 -32.42 -32.21
N ARG A 218 -11.58 -32.11 -32.44
CA ARG A 218 -10.86 -32.53 -33.66
C ARG A 218 -10.82 -34.05 -33.82
N LYS A 219 -10.58 -34.79 -32.74
CA LYS A 219 -10.62 -36.27 -32.79
C LYS A 219 -12.02 -36.84 -33.08
N LYS A 220 -13.10 -36.13 -32.68
CA LYS A 220 -14.48 -36.55 -33.03
C LYS A 220 -14.84 -36.24 -34.48
N GLU A 221 -14.28 -35.18 -35.06
CA GLU A 221 -14.45 -34.86 -36.48
C GLU A 221 -13.61 -35.76 -37.41
N GLU A 222 -12.48 -36.27 -36.95
CA GLU A 222 -11.67 -37.25 -37.71
C GLU A 222 -12.20 -38.70 -37.64
N THR A 223 -13.23 -38.97 -36.83
CA THR A 223 -13.82 -40.33 -36.66
C THR A 223 -15.28 -40.42 -37.15
N ASN A 224 -15.76 -39.43 -37.90
CA ASN A 224 -17.04 -39.46 -38.62
C ASN A 224 -16.79 -39.27 -40.12
#